data_AF-A0A1Z8LEV0-F1
#
_entry.id   AF-A0A1Z8LEV0-F1
#
_cell.length_a   1.000
_cell.length_b   1.000
_cell.length_c   1.000
_cell.angle_alpha   90.00
_cell.angle_beta   90.00
_cell.angle_gamma   90.00
#
_symmetry.space_group_name_H-M   'P 1'
#
loop_
_entity.id
_entity.type
_entity.pdbx_description
1 polymer ?
#
loop_
_entity_poly.entity_id
_entity_poly.type
_entity_poly.pdbx_seq_one_letter_code
_entity_poly.pdbx_strand_id
1 'polypeptide(L)'
;MKLDQLLQSHRDEEKKDELPKLLSIAQASDHLNCSIRTIRYYLYEAKNLPYLILGKEARIRESDLSGFIQNLLKGQSSSNKELL
;
A
#
# COMPACT_ATOMS: atom_id res chain seq x y z
N MET A 1 10.89 -28.44 -32.39
CA MET A 1 10.09 -28.02 -31.23
C MET A 1 10.95 -27.62 -30.02
N LYS A 2 11.97 -26.76 -30.23
CA LYS A 2 12.71 -26.10 -29.12
C LYS A 2 12.21 -24.67 -28.89
N LEU A 3 11.69 -24.03 -29.96
CA LEU A 3 11.14 -22.69 -29.91
C LEU A 3 9.82 -22.65 -29.10
N ASP A 4 8.94 -23.63 -29.30
CA ASP A 4 7.68 -23.73 -28.55
C ASP A 4 7.93 -23.93 -27.05
N GLN A 5 8.96 -24.69 -26.68
CA GLN A 5 9.32 -24.95 -25.30
C GLN A 5 9.95 -23.72 -24.62
N LEU A 6 10.71 -22.91 -25.36
CA LEU A 6 11.28 -21.64 -24.87
C LEU A 6 10.19 -20.57 -24.66
N LEU A 7 9.23 -20.49 -25.58
CA LEU A 7 8.07 -19.61 -25.47
C LEU A 7 7.18 -20.00 -24.28
N GLN A 8 7.04 -21.30 -23.99
CA GLN A 8 6.29 -21.78 -22.83
C GLN A 8 7.00 -21.43 -21.51
N SER A 9 8.33 -21.61 -21.41
CA SER A 9 9.08 -21.25 -20.20
C SER A 9 9.06 -19.75 -19.88
N HIS A 10 8.99 -18.88 -20.89
CA HIS A 10 8.87 -17.43 -20.68
C HIS A 10 7.45 -16.98 -20.32
N ARG A 11 6.41 -17.76 -20.64
CA ARG A 11 5.03 -17.47 -20.22
C ARG A 11 4.79 -17.70 -18.72
N ASP A 12 5.49 -18.66 -18.13
CA ASP A 12 5.31 -19.03 -16.73
C ASP A 12 6.18 -18.21 -15.76
N GLU A 13 7.28 -17.61 -16.25
CA GLU A 13 8.10 -16.66 -15.47
C GLU A 13 7.64 -15.21 -15.56
N GLU A 14 6.69 -14.90 -16.44
CA GLU A 14 5.85 -13.72 -16.30
C GLU A 14 4.87 -13.94 -15.14
N LYS A 15 5.39 -14.00 -13.90
CA LYS A 15 4.66 -13.39 -12.80
C LYS A 15 4.39 -11.98 -13.28
N LYS A 16 3.16 -11.72 -13.72
CA LYS A 16 2.69 -10.37 -14.02
C LYS A 16 3.10 -9.54 -12.81
N ASP A 17 4.17 -8.77 -12.95
CA ASP A 17 4.46 -7.68 -12.05
C ASP A 17 3.33 -6.69 -12.32
N GLU A 18 2.16 -6.98 -11.71
CA GLU A 18 1.02 -6.12 -11.76
C GLU A 18 1.49 -4.78 -11.24
N LEU A 19 1.38 -3.76 -12.09
CA LEU A 19 1.81 -2.41 -11.73
C LEU A 19 1.16 -2.05 -10.39
N PRO A 20 1.91 -1.42 -9.48
CA PRO A 20 1.40 -1.13 -8.15
C PRO A 20 0.14 -0.28 -8.26
N LYS A 21 -0.94 -0.75 -7.64
CA LYS A 21 -2.20 -0.04 -7.64
C LYS A 21 -2.07 1.26 -6.83
N LEU A 22 -2.28 2.37 -7.50
CA LEU A 22 -2.21 3.71 -6.93
C LEU A 22 -3.62 4.21 -6.60
N LEU A 23 -3.85 4.49 -5.32
CA LEU A 23 -5.11 4.97 -4.79
C LEU A 23 -5.08 6.48 -4.61
N SER A 24 -6.19 7.15 -4.93
CA SER A 24 -6.44 8.53 -4.51
C SER A 24 -6.68 8.61 -3.00
N ILE A 25 -6.66 9.82 -2.44
CA ILE A 25 -7.03 10.03 -1.03
C ILE A 25 -8.44 9.50 -0.72
N ALA A 26 -9.40 9.70 -1.63
CA ALA A 26 -10.77 9.20 -1.46
C ALA A 26 -10.80 7.67 -1.47
N GLN A 27 -10.13 7.04 -2.44
CA GLN A 27 -10.05 5.58 -2.51
C GLN A 27 -9.35 4.96 -1.30
N ALA A 28 -8.30 5.61 -0.77
CA ALA A 28 -7.65 5.16 0.45
C ALA A 28 -8.56 5.31 1.68
N SER A 29 -9.38 6.37 1.71
CA SER A 29 -10.43 6.60 2.73
C SER A 29 -11.43 5.45 2.73
N ASP A 30 -11.93 5.09 1.55
CA ASP A 30 -12.90 4.01 1.37
C ASP A 30 -12.27 2.65 1.70
N HIS A 31 -11.03 2.42 1.25
CA HIS A 31 -10.29 1.18 1.49
C HIS A 31 -10.04 0.92 2.99
N LEU A 32 -9.78 1.97 3.77
CA LEU A 32 -9.59 1.87 5.22
C LEU A 32 -10.86 2.14 6.03
N ASN A 33 -11.98 2.42 5.37
CA ASN A 33 -13.24 2.85 5.99
C ASN A 33 -13.05 3.94 7.06
N CYS A 34 -12.28 4.98 6.71
CA CYS A 34 -11.97 6.10 7.60
C CYS A 34 -12.28 7.45 6.94
N SER A 35 -12.13 8.54 7.68
CA SER A 35 -12.39 9.87 7.12
C SER A 35 -11.25 10.35 6.22
N ILE A 36 -11.59 11.13 5.18
CA ILE A 36 -10.59 11.81 4.32
C ILE A 36 -9.63 12.66 5.15
N ARG A 37 -10.12 13.27 6.24
CA ARG A 37 -9.31 14.06 7.17
C ARG A 37 -8.23 13.19 7.83
N THR A 38 -8.56 11.98 8.23
CA THR A 38 -7.61 11.01 8.80
C THR A 38 -6.50 10.67 7.82
N ILE A 39 -6.83 10.40 6.55
CA ILE A 39 -5.82 10.15 5.52
C ILE A 39 -4.91 11.38 5.35
N ARG A 40 -5.48 12.59 5.23
CA ARG A 40 -4.71 13.82 5.08
C ARG A 40 -3.76 14.09 6.24
N TYR A 41 -4.19 13.82 7.47
CA TYR A 41 -3.35 13.94 8.66
C TYR A 41 -2.09 13.08 8.53
N TYR A 42 -2.23 11.79 8.21
CA TYR A 42 -1.09 10.89 8.10
C TYR A 42 -0.17 11.16 6.91
N LEU A 43 -0.72 11.71 5.81
CA LEU A 43 0.06 12.14 4.65
C LEU A 43 0.87 13.41 4.92
N TYR A 44 0.22 14.46 5.45
CA TYR A 44 0.78 15.81 5.42
C TYR A 44 1.22 16.33 6.79
N GLU A 45 0.51 15.97 7.85
CA GLU A 45 0.78 16.46 9.20
C GLU A 45 1.77 15.52 9.91
N ALA A 46 1.40 14.24 10.07
CA ALA A 46 2.27 13.25 10.71
C ALA A 46 3.38 12.73 9.78
N LYS A 47 3.17 12.79 8.46
CA LYS A 47 4.13 12.39 7.40
C LYS A 47 4.71 10.97 7.59
N ASN A 48 3.88 10.06 8.11
CA ASN A 48 4.26 8.68 8.41
C ASN A 48 3.62 7.67 7.45
N LEU A 49 2.79 8.13 6.50
CA LEU A 49 2.25 7.33 5.40
C LEU A 49 2.92 7.77 4.08
N PRO A 50 3.65 6.87 3.38
CA PRO A 50 4.26 7.18 2.09
C PRO A 50 3.23 7.51 1.02
N TYR A 51 3.56 8.48 0.15
CA TYR A 51 2.76 8.84 -1.01
C TYR A 51 3.63 9.46 -2.10
N LEU A 52 3.06 9.58 -3.29
CA LEU A 52 3.67 10.22 -4.45
C LEU A 52 2.72 11.28 -5.02
N ILE A 53 3.27 12.35 -5.58
CA ILE A 53 2.50 13.40 -6.26
C ILE A 53 2.48 13.10 -7.77
N LEU A 54 1.30 12.89 -8.35
CA LEU A 54 1.09 12.84 -9.80
C LEU A 54 0.26 14.05 -10.23
N GLY A 55 0.86 14.94 -11.02
CA GLY A 55 0.25 16.22 -11.37
C GLY A 55 0.06 17.08 -10.11
N LYS A 56 -1.19 17.21 -9.66
CA LYS A 56 -1.56 17.96 -8.44
C LYS A 56 -2.20 17.10 -7.36
N GLU A 57 -2.21 15.78 -7.53
CA GLU A 57 -2.89 14.84 -6.64
C GLU A 57 -1.91 13.89 -5.96
N ALA A 58 -2.13 13.66 -4.66
CA ALA A 58 -1.43 12.61 -3.93
C ALA A 58 -2.02 11.23 -4.29
N ARG A 59 -1.12 10.27 -4.47
CA ARG A 59 -1.39 8.87 -4.74
C ARG A 59 -0.66 7.99 -3.73
N ILE A 60 -1.33 6.95 -3.26
CA ILE A 60 -0.82 6.04 -2.24
C ILE A 60 -0.81 4.63 -2.84
N ARG A 61 0.29 3.88 -2.68
CA ARG A 61 0.28 2.47 -3.09
C ARG A 61 -0.58 1.68 -2.11
N GLU A 62 -1.40 0.77 -2.62
CA GLU A 62 -2.23 -0.10 -1.78
C GLU A 62 -1.41 -0.89 -0.75
N SER A 63 -0.20 -1.31 -1.11
CA SER A 63 0.75 -2.00 -0.22
C SER A 63 1.28 -1.13 0.92
N ASP A 64 1.41 0.18 0.71
CA ASP A 64 1.86 1.11 1.75
C ASP A 64 0.75 1.31 2.81
N LEU A 65 -0.54 1.28 2.40
CA LEU A 65 -1.67 1.33 3.35
C LEU A 65 -1.72 0.10 4.25
N SER A 66 -1.58 -1.11 3.68
CA SER A 66 -1.62 -2.34 4.46
C SER A 66 -0.42 -2.45 5.42
N GLY A 67 0.78 -2.09 4.95
CA GLY A 67 1.99 -2.03 5.79
C GLY A 67 1.87 -1.01 6.93
N PHE A 68 1.26 0.15 6.66
CA PHE A 68 1.01 1.18 7.68
C PHE A 68 0.14 0.67 8.84
N ILE A 69 -0.96 -0.03 8.53
CA ILE A 69 -1.84 -0.60 9.56
C ILE A 69 -1.12 -1.66 10.40
N GLN A 70 -0.32 -2.54 9.77
CA GLN A 70 0.47 -3.53 10.49
C GLN A 70 1.47 -2.89 11.46
N ASN A 71 2.10 -1.78 11.05
CA ASN A 71 3.04 -1.06 11.90
C ASN A 71 2.35 -0.40 13.10
N LEU A 72 1.16 0.18 12.91
CA LEU A 72 0.36 0.74 14.02
C LEU A 72 -0.04 -0.35 15.03
N LEU A 73 -0.51 -1.51 14.55
CA LEU A 73 -0.90 -2.64 15.41
C LEU A 73 0.28 -3.19 16.22
N LYS A 74 1.47 -3.28 15.61
CA LYS A 74 2.70 -3.67 16.33
C LYS A 74 3.06 -2.68 17.43
N GLY A 75 2.98 -1.38 17.16
CA GLY A 75 3.20 -0.34 18.17
C GLY A 75 2.24 -0.44 19.35
N GLN A 76 0.95 -0.71 19.10
CA GLN A 76 -0.06 -0.90 20.17
C GLN A 76 0.16 -2.18 20.99
N SER A 77 0.63 -3.25 20.35
CA SER A 77 0.87 -4.55 21.02
C SER A 77 2.02 -4.48 22.04
N SER A 78 3.00 -3.60 21.82
CA SER A 78 4.09 -3.35 22.76
C SER A 78 3.63 -2.56 23.99
N SER A 79 2.71 -1.60 23.84
CA SER A 79 2.18 -0.82 24.97
C SER A 79 1.23 -1.61 25.87
N ASN A 80 0.55 -2.64 25.36
CA ASN A 80 -0.38 -3.46 26.16
C ASN A 80 0.30 -4.56 26.99
N LYS A 81 1.61 -4.81 26.83
CA LYS A 81 2.36 -5.82 27.61
C LYS A 81 2.83 -5.35 28.98
N GLU A 82 2.78 -4.04 29.26
CA GLU A 82 3.20 -3.48 30.56
C GLU A 82 2.04 -3.36 31.57
N LEU A 83 0.86 -3.89 31.24
CA LEU A 83 -0.35 -3.80 32.07
C LEU A 83 -0.88 -5.17 32.56
N LEU A 84 -0.05 -6.23 32.52
CA LEU A 84 -0.37 -7.55 33.07
C LEU A 84 0.73 -8.03 34.02
#